data_AF-A0A381V230-F1
#
_entry.id   AF-A0A381V230-F1
#
_cell.length_a   1.000
_cell.length_b   1.000
_cell.length_c   1.000
_cell.angle_alpha   90.00
_cell.angle_beta   90.00
_cell.angle_gamma   90.00
#
_symmetry.space_group_name_H-M   'P 1'
#
loop_
_entity.id
_entity.type
_entity.pdbx_description
1 polymer ?
#
loop_
_entity_poly.entity_id
_entity_poly.type
_entity_poly.pdbx_seq_one_letter_code
_entity_poly.pdbx_strand_id
1 'polypeptide(L)'
;VLAHEYIPIGIFALIALTFPVLTFFIGRFFRPHNDNALKNSTYECGEVPRGEAHIQFHFQYYMFAILFVIFDLVVVFLVLWVQVYLDLEVSAKVVMLLFLLLTLLGLWYAFRKEDVIWI
;
A
#
# COMPACT_ATOMS: atom_id res chain seq x y z
N VAL A 1 -12.94 -0.29 30.14
CA VAL A 1 -12.47 -1.61 29.67
C VAL A 1 -11.74 -1.46 28.33
N LEU A 2 -12.41 -1.02 27.25
CA LEU A 2 -11.77 -0.78 25.94
C LEU A 2 -10.54 0.14 25.99
N ALA A 3 -10.57 1.25 26.75
CA ALA A 3 -9.44 2.17 26.83
C ALA A 3 -8.14 1.50 27.32
N HIS A 4 -8.21 0.55 28.25
CA HIS A 4 -7.01 -0.16 28.73
C HIS A 4 -6.39 -1.08 27.68
N GLU A 5 -7.18 -1.60 26.73
CA GLU A 5 -6.72 -2.45 25.64
C GLU A 5 -6.07 -1.63 24.51
N TYR A 6 -6.55 -0.41 24.25
CA TYR A 6 -6.02 0.46 23.20
C TYR A 6 -4.85 1.35 23.66
N ILE A 7 -4.68 1.60 24.97
CA ILE A 7 -3.55 2.38 25.50
C ILE A 7 -2.19 1.81 25.05
N PRO A 8 -1.91 0.49 25.17
CA PRO A 8 -0.66 -0.10 24.69
C PRO A 8 -0.44 0.10 23.19
N ILE A 9 -1.50 0.00 22.37
CA ILE A 9 -1.44 0.22 20.92
C ILE A 9 -1.09 1.67 20.63
N GLY A 10 -1.71 2.62 21.33
CA GLY A 10 -1.41 4.05 21.19
C GLY A 10 0.03 4.40 21.57
N ILE A 11 0.53 3.83 22.68
CA ILE A 11 1.93 3.99 23.12
C ILE A 11 2.87 3.40 22.08
N PHE A 12 2.58 2.20 21.58
CA PHE A 12 3.38 1.56 20.54
C PHE A 12 3.42 2.40 19.26
N ALA A 13 2.27 2.88 18.79
CA ALA A 13 2.19 3.74 17.60
C ALA A 13 2.99 5.04 17.79
N LEU A 14 2.92 5.66 18.97
CA LEU A 14 3.71 6.85 19.28
C LEU A 14 5.22 6.55 19.20
N ILE A 15 5.67 5.45 19.79
CA ILE A 15 7.08 5.03 19.73
C ILE A 15 7.48 4.73 18.28
N ALA A 16 6.67 3.98 17.54
CA ALA A 16 6.95 3.59 16.16
C ALA A 16 7.06 4.79 15.20
N LEU A 17 6.26 5.84 15.41
CA LEU A 17 6.32 7.07 14.63
C LEU A 17 7.46 7.99 15.06
N THR A 18 7.74 8.09 16.36
CA THR A 18 8.80 8.96 16.88
C THR A 18 10.19 8.40 16.62
N PHE A 19 10.36 7.08 16.61
CA PHE A 19 11.67 6.44 16.51
C PHE A 19 12.42 6.74 15.19
N PRO A 20 11.83 6.61 13.98
CA PRO A 20 12.51 6.98 12.73
C PRO A 20 12.86 8.46 12.66
N VAL A 21 11.98 9.33 13.17
CA VAL A 21 12.20 10.77 13.22
C VAL A 21 13.39 11.10 14.13
N LEU A 22 13.41 10.53 15.33
CA LEU A 22 14.45 10.78 16.32
C LEU A 22 15.81 10.25 15.85
N THR A 23 15.85 9.04 15.29
CA THR A 23 17.09 8.46 14.73
C THR A 23 17.59 9.23 13.52
N PHE A 24 16.71 9.75 12.65
CA PHE A 24 17.08 10.64 11.56
C PHE A 24 17.76 11.92 12.08
N PHE A 25 17.19 12.59 13.08
CA PHE A 25 17.76 13.82 13.64
C PHE A 25 19.07 13.58 14.40
N ILE A 26 19.17 12.49 15.16
CA ILE A 26 20.42 12.06 15.80
C ILE A 26 21.49 11.83 14.73
N GLY A 27 21.18 11.06 13.69
CA GLY A 27 22.09 10.82 12.58
C GLY A 27 22.54 12.11 11.90
N ARG A 28 21.62 13.06 11.68
CA ARG A 28 21.93 14.37 11.10
C ARG A 28 22.84 15.22 11.98
N PHE A 29 22.73 15.12 13.31
CA PHE A 29 23.52 15.87 14.27
C PHE A 29 24.95 15.32 14.43
N PHE A 30 25.11 13.99 14.47
CA PHE A 30 26.43 13.36 14.62
C PHE A 30 27.21 13.19 13.31
N ARG A 31 26.54 13.28 12.15
CA ARG A 31 27.19 13.16 10.84
C ARG A 31 28.11 14.36 10.55
N PRO A 32 29.32 14.14 10.00
CA PRO A 32 30.14 15.22 9.45
C PRO A 32 29.40 15.99 8.36
N HIS A 33 29.32 17.31 8.51
CA HIS A 33 28.71 18.19 7.53
C HIS A 33 29.80 18.66 6.55
N ASN A 34 29.75 18.14 5.32
CA ASN A 34 30.68 18.48 4.25
C ASN A 34 29.88 18.60 2.95
N ASP A 35 29.25 19.75 2.80
CA ASP A 35 28.44 20.11 1.64
C ASP A 35 29.34 20.43 0.46
N ASN A 36 29.05 19.81 -0.68
CA ASN A 36 29.78 19.99 -1.92
C ASN A 36 28.76 20.03 -3.05
N ALA A 37 28.93 20.93 -4.02
CA ALA A 37 28.10 21.02 -5.21
C ALA A 37 27.94 19.66 -5.91
N LEU A 38 29.01 18.87 -6.01
CA LEU A 38 28.98 17.52 -6.61
C LEU A 38 28.21 16.49 -5.79
N LYS A 39 28.11 16.64 -4.46
CA LYS A 39 27.31 15.74 -3.61
C LYS A 39 25.83 16.06 -3.67
N ASN A 40 25.50 17.30 -4.03
CA ASN A 40 24.14 17.80 -4.11
C ASN A 40 23.58 17.75 -5.56
N SER A 41 24.39 17.34 -6.54
CA SER A 41 23.94 17.10 -7.91
C SER A 41 23.35 15.70 -8.07
N THR A 42 22.40 15.56 -8.99
CA THR A 42 21.85 14.24 -9.40
C THR A 42 22.96 13.32 -9.90
N TYR A 43 22.91 12.06 -9.49
CA TYR A 43 23.87 11.05 -9.92
C TYR A 43 23.59 10.60 -11.36
N GLU A 44 24.57 10.75 -12.26
CA GLU A 44 24.50 10.39 -13.68
C GLU A 44 25.78 9.63 -14.11
N CYS A 45 26.21 8.64 -13.31
CA CYS A 45 27.40 7.80 -13.61
C CYS A 45 28.70 8.55 -13.93
N GLY A 46 28.86 9.79 -13.42
CA GLY A 46 30.03 10.64 -13.64
C GLY A 46 29.85 11.74 -14.69
N GLU A 47 28.74 11.74 -15.41
CA GLU A 47 28.39 12.78 -16.39
C GLU A 47 27.56 13.91 -15.77
N VAL A 48 27.46 15.03 -16.50
CA VAL A 48 26.57 16.14 -16.11
C VAL A 48 25.15 15.83 -16.61
N PRO A 49 24.13 15.77 -15.73
CA PRO A 49 22.74 15.57 -16.14
C PRO A 49 22.34 16.58 -17.23
N ARG A 50 21.78 16.10 -18.33
CA ARG A 50 21.28 16.95 -19.42
C ARG A 50 19.81 16.69 -19.69
N GLY A 51 19.07 17.78 -19.87
CA GLY A 51 17.63 17.73 -20.20
C GLY A 51 16.76 17.45 -18.98
N GLU A 52 15.45 17.37 -19.23
CA GLU A 52 14.49 16.95 -18.23
C GLU A 52 14.32 15.43 -18.27
N ALA A 53 14.19 14.81 -17.10
CA ALA A 53 13.88 13.39 -16.98
C ALA A 53 12.43 13.13 -17.39
N HIS A 54 12.21 12.85 -18.68
CA HIS A 54 10.90 12.41 -19.18
C HIS A 54 10.71 10.93 -18.89
N ILE A 55 9.95 10.63 -17.84
CA ILE A 55 9.54 9.27 -17.52
C ILE A 55 8.28 8.94 -18.32
N GLN A 56 8.33 7.89 -19.13
CA GLN A 56 7.13 7.32 -19.75
C GLN A 56 6.37 6.53 -18.70
N PHE A 57 5.33 7.14 -18.14
CA PHE A 57 4.49 6.46 -17.17
C PHE A 57 3.57 5.46 -17.89
N HIS A 58 3.81 4.17 -17.67
CA HIS A 58 2.96 3.12 -18.21
C HIS A 58 1.62 3.12 -17.47
N PHE A 59 0.52 3.18 -18.23
CA PHE A 59 -0.84 3.14 -17.67
C PHE A 59 -1.13 1.86 -16.85
N GLN A 60 -0.34 0.81 -17.05
CA GLN A 60 -0.44 -0.46 -16.33
C GLN A 60 -0.37 -0.30 -14.81
N TYR A 61 0.46 0.62 -14.29
CA TYR A 61 0.53 0.86 -12.85
C TYR A 61 -0.79 1.35 -12.25
N TYR A 62 -1.54 2.14 -13.02
CA TYR A 62 -2.85 2.64 -12.61
C TYR A 62 -3.90 1.52 -12.61
N MET A 63 -3.87 0.64 -13.60
CA MET A 63 -4.75 -0.52 -13.64
C MET A 63 -4.54 -1.44 -12.44
N PHE A 64 -3.29 -1.75 -12.09
CA PHE A 64 -2.97 -2.50 -10.87
C PHE A 64 -3.51 -1.84 -9.60
N ALA A 65 -3.38 -0.52 -9.47
CA ALA A 65 -3.89 0.19 -8.30
C ALA A 65 -5.41 0.04 -8.16
N ILE A 66 -6.17 0.15 -9.26
CA ILE A 66 -7.62 -0.07 -9.24
C ILE A 66 -7.96 -1.52 -8.88
N LEU A 67 -7.30 -2.49 -9.50
CA LEU A 67 -7.53 -3.91 -9.22
C LEU A 67 -7.24 -4.25 -7.76
N PHE A 68 -6.14 -3.70 -7.21
CA PHE A 68 -5.79 -3.85 -5.81
C PHE A 68 -6.87 -3.29 -4.89
N VAL A 69 -7.38 -2.08 -5.15
CA VAL A 69 -8.44 -1.46 -4.33
C VAL A 69 -9.74 -2.27 -4.38
N ILE A 70 -10.12 -2.80 -5.56
CA ILE A 70 -11.30 -3.67 -5.70
C ILE A 70 -11.10 -4.96 -4.92
N PHE A 71 -9.93 -5.58 -5.02
CA PHE A 71 -9.60 -6.80 -4.28
C PHE A 71 -9.58 -6.57 -2.76
N ASP A 72 -8.99 -5.47 -2.31
CA ASP A 72 -8.95 -5.10 -0.88
C ASP A 72 -10.38 -4.94 -0.31
N LEU A 73 -11.27 -4.33 -1.08
CA LEU A 73 -12.70 -4.23 -0.73
C LEU A 73 -13.36 -5.61 -0.59
N VAL A 74 -13.02 -6.59 -1.45
CA VAL A 74 -13.50 -7.98 -1.31
C VAL A 74 -13.05 -8.59 0.02
N VAL A 75 -11.80 -8.38 0.41
CA VAL A 75 -11.25 -8.89 1.67
C VAL A 75 -11.96 -8.26 2.87
N VAL A 76 -12.23 -6.95 2.84
CA VAL A 76 -13.00 -6.27 3.89
C VAL A 76 -14.38 -6.92 4.06
N PHE A 77 -15.11 -7.17 2.97
CA PHE A 77 -16.41 -7.86 3.04
C PHE A 77 -16.29 -9.29 3.57
N LEU A 78 -15.22 -10.01 3.21
CA LEU A 78 -14.97 -11.37 3.70
C LEU A 78 -14.72 -11.38 5.21
N VAL A 79 -13.90 -10.46 5.73
CA VAL A 79 -13.63 -10.34 7.17
C VAL A 79 -14.90 -10.02 7.95
N LEU A 80 -15.71 -9.06 7.45
CA LEU A 80 -17.01 -8.74 8.05
C LEU A 80 -17.94 -9.96 8.03
N TRP A 81 -17.96 -10.71 6.93
CA TRP A 81 -18.80 -11.90 6.79
C TRP A 81 -18.40 -13.00 7.76
N VAL A 82 -17.09 -13.26 7.92
CA VAL A 82 -16.56 -14.24 8.89
C VAL A 82 -16.98 -13.88 10.31
N GLN A 83 -16.94 -12.59 10.67
CA GLN A 83 -17.28 -12.12 12.01
C GLN A 83 -18.74 -12.44 12.41
N VAL A 84 -19.68 -12.48 11.45
CA VAL A 84 -21.11 -12.74 11.71
C VAL A 84 -21.60 -14.07 11.11
N TYR A 85 -20.69 -14.90 10.60
CA TYR A 85 -21.05 -16.07 9.79
C TYR A 85 -21.95 -17.08 10.52
N LEU A 86 -21.70 -17.31 11.81
CA LEU A 86 -22.47 -18.28 12.59
C LEU A 86 -23.92 -17.83 12.81
N ASP A 87 -24.15 -16.52 12.95
CA ASP A 87 -25.46 -15.93 13.26
C ASP A 87 -26.30 -15.63 12.01
N LEU A 88 -25.70 -15.71 10.82
CA LEU A 88 -26.40 -15.43 9.56
C LEU A 88 -27.32 -16.57 9.13
N GLU A 89 -28.50 -16.19 8.64
CA GLU A 89 -29.40 -17.09 7.91
C GLU A 89 -28.73 -17.64 6.64
N VAL A 90 -29.18 -18.82 6.21
CA VAL A 90 -28.68 -19.47 4.98
C VAL A 90 -28.91 -18.58 3.75
N SER A 91 -30.01 -17.84 3.71
CA SER A 91 -30.34 -16.86 2.66
C SER A 91 -29.22 -15.82 2.50
N ALA A 92 -28.80 -15.18 3.59
CA ALA A 92 -27.76 -14.16 3.59
C ALA A 92 -26.37 -14.74 3.24
N LYS A 93 -26.07 -15.97 3.68
CA LYS A 93 -24.85 -16.69 3.29
C LYS A 93 -24.77 -16.92 1.79
N VAL A 94 -25.89 -17.33 1.16
CA VAL A 94 -25.96 -17.54 -0.29
C VAL A 94 -25.80 -16.21 -1.05
N VAL A 95 -26.44 -15.14 -0.59
CA VAL A 95 -26.27 -13.80 -1.21
C VAL A 95 -24.82 -13.34 -1.15
N MET A 96 -24.15 -13.49 -0.01
CA MET A 96 -22.72 -13.15 0.12
C MET A 96 -21.84 -14.02 -0.77
N LEU A 97 -22.13 -15.32 -0.88
CA LEU A 97 -21.41 -16.22 -1.78
C LEU A 97 -21.56 -15.78 -3.25
N LEU A 98 -22.78 -15.43 -3.68
CA LEU A 98 -23.04 -14.93 -5.03
C LEU A 98 -22.32 -13.59 -5.30
N PHE A 99 -22.33 -12.68 -4.33
CA PHE A 99 -21.57 -11.43 -4.40
C PHE A 99 -20.07 -11.71 -4.60
N LEU A 100 -19.46 -12.56 -3.77
CA LEU A 100 -18.04 -12.91 -3.88
C LEU A 100 -17.72 -13.55 -5.24
N LEU A 101 -18.55 -14.49 -5.71
CA LEU A 101 -18.36 -15.12 -7.02
C LEU A 101 -18.41 -14.10 -8.16
N LEU A 102 -19.36 -13.18 -8.12
CA LEU A 102 -19.52 -12.14 -9.14
C LEU A 102 -18.32 -11.17 -9.14
N THR A 103 -17.86 -10.74 -7.97
CA THR A 103 -16.70 -9.85 -7.87
C THR A 103 -15.40 -10.55 -8.28
N LEU A 104 -15.20 -11.81 -7.86
CA LEU A 104 -14.03 -12.60 -8.27
C LEU A 104 -14.02 -12.88 -9.77
N LEU A 105 -15.18 -13.11 -10.38
CA LEU A 105 -15.28 -13.28 -11.83
C LEU A 105 -14.96 -11.99 -12.59
N GLY A 106 -15.41 -10.83 -12.07
CA GLY A 106 -15.02 -9.52 -12.60
C GLY A 106 -13.52 -9.27 -12.49
N LEU A 107 -12.92 -9.61 -11.35
CA LEU A 107 -11.48 -9.49 -11.13
C LEU A 107 -10.69 -10.42 -12.06
N TRP A 108 -11.13 -11.68 -12.20
CA TRP A 108 -10.55 -12.65 -13.12
C TRP A 108 -10.61 -12.19 -14.58
N TYR A 109 -11.74 -11.64 -15.01
CA TYR A 109 -11.89 -11.05 -16.34
C TYR A 109 -10.93 -9.88 -16.55
N ALA A 110 -10.83 -8.98 -15.57
CA ALA A 110 -9.94 -7.82 -15.66
C ALA A 110 -8.46 -8.25 -15.78
N PHE A 111 -8.03 -9.23 -14.98
CA PHE A 111 -6.68 -9.80 -15.09
C PHE A 111 -6.39 -10.40 -16.47
N ARG A 112 -7.34 -11.16 -17.03
CA ARG A 112 -7.19 -11.74 -18.38
C ARG A 112 -7.14 -10.68 -19.48
N LYS A 113 -7.81 -9.54 -19.29
CA LYS A 113 -7.78 -8.46 -20.27
C LYS A 113 -6.44 -7.72 -20.28
N GLU A 114 -5.72 -7.77 -19.17
CA GLU A 114 -4.43 -7.11 -18.99
C GLU A 114 -3.23 -7.98 -19.40
N ASP A 115 -3.43 -9.15 -20.04
CA ASP A 115 -2.44 -10.21 -20.42
C ASP A 115 -1.07 -9.76 -21.01
N VAL A 116 -0.83 -8.48 -21.28
CA VAL A 116 0.45 -7.90 -21.72
C VAL A 116 1.04 -6.98 -20.64
N ILE A 117 1.24 -7.51 -19.43
CA ILE A 117 1.97 -6.80 -18.38
C ILE A 117 3.43 -7.23 -18.44
N TRP A 118 4.27 -6.37 -18.98
CA TRP A 118 5.72 -6.50 -18.81
C TRP A 118 6.09 -5.63 -17.61
N ILE A 119 6.39 -6.28 -16.48
CA ILE A 119 7.09 -5.64 -15.36
C ILE A 119 8.58 -5.57 -15.70
#